data_AF-A0A967XAT6-F1
#
_entry.id   AF-A0A967XAT6-F1
#
_cell.length_a   1.000
_cell.length_b   1.000
_cell.length_c   1.000
_cell.angle_alpha   90.00
_cell.angle_beta   90.00
_cell.angle_gamma   90.00
#
_symmetry.space_group_name_H-M   'P 1'
#
loop_
_entity.id
_entity.type
_entity.pdbx_description
1 polymer ?
#
loop_
_entity_poly.entity_id
_entity_poly.type
_entity_poly.pdbx_seq_one_letter_code
_entity_poly.pdbx_strand_id
1 'polypeptide(L)'
;MSVSCDECVGTQVHRAGWRKARKPHTCCACGERIPAGHRYYYTFQISEGDAETWQHCARCKALLEHLWSVLPDDEIPDPELNCGHTYEEMHGEPPPPEIAELAFV
;
A
#
# COMPACT_ATOMS: atom_id res chain seq x y z
N MET A 1 -14.07 -20.95 -38.98
CA MET A 1 -13.38 -19.84 -38.29
C MET A 1 -13.21 -20.27 -36.85
N SER A 2 -12.05 -20.87 -36.55
CA SER A 2 -11.69 -21.41 -35.25
C SER A 2 -11.37 -20.25 -34.31
N VAL A 3 -12.15 -20.08 -33.24
CA VAL A 3 -11.83 -19.13 -32.17
C VAL A 3 -10.74 -19.76 -31.33
N SER A 4 -9.50 -19.37 -31.55
CA SER A 4 -8.36 -19.68 -30.69
C SER A 4 -8.50 -18.88 -29.40
N CYS A 5 -9.01 -19.54 -28.35
CA CYS A 5 -9.04 -19.03 -27.00
C CYS A 5 -7.68 -19.38 -26.35
N ASP A 6 -6.61 -18.70 -26.75
CA ASP A 6 -5.25 -18.98 -26.26
C ASP A 6 -4.48 -17.69 -25.96
N GLU A 7 -5.14 -16.77 -25.26
CA GLU A 7 -4.44 -15.70 -24.53
C GLU A 7 -5.20 -15.48 -23.22
N CYS A 8 -5.02 -16.40 -22.27
CA CYS A 8 -5.29 -16.12 -20.86
C CYS A 8 -4.21 -15.14 -20.37
N VAL A 9 -4.26 -13.89 -20.83
CA VAL A 9 -3.49 -12.80 -20.25
C VAL A 9 -3.84 -12.78 -18.77
N GLY A 10 -2.87 -13.05 -17.89
CA GLY A 10 -3.10 -13.24 -16.47
C GLY A 10 -4.01 -12.16 -15.90
N THR A 11 -5.10 -12.57 -15.25
CA THR A 11 -6.09 -11.62 -14.75
C THR A 11 -5.44 -10.73 -13.69
N GLN A 12 -5.19 -9.47 -14.04
CA GLN A 12 -4.80 -8.45 -13.07
C GLN A 12 -6.07 -7.88 -12.42
N VAL A 13 -6.26 -8.14 -11.13
CA VAL A 13 -7.39 -7.57 -10.37
C VAL A 13 -6.82 -6.67 -9.29
N HIS A 14 -7.10 -5.37 -9.35
CA HIS A 14 -6.78 -4.45 -8.27
C HIS A 14 -8.05 -3.84 -7.69
N ARG A 15 -8.20 -3.91 -6.37
CA ARG A 15 -9.32 -3.33 -5.61
C ARG A 15 -8.78 -2.66 -4.36
N ALA A 16 -8.94 -1.34 -4.28
CA ALA A 16 -8.49 -0.58 -3.13
C ALA A 16 -9.58 0.38 -2.63
N GLY A 17 -9.57 0.69 -1.33
CA GLY A 17 -10.46 1.70 -0.78
C GLY A 17 -10.54 1.73 0.74
N TRP A 18 -11.10 2.83 1.25
CA TRP A 18 -11.35 3.02 2.67
C TRP A 18 -12.48 2.14 3.18
N ARG A 19 -12.23 1.41 4.27
CA ARG A 19 -13.19 0.55 4.95
C ARG A 19 -13.26 0.88 6.44
N LYS A 20 -14.38 0.55 7.06
CA LYS A 20 -14.55 0.60 8.51
C LYS A 20 -14.28 -0.79 9.08
N ALA A 21 -13.37 -0.87 10.04
CA ALA A 21 -12.99 -2.09 10.74
C ALA A 21 -14.22 -2.67 11.46
N ARG A 22 -14.69 -3.85 11.04
CA ARG A 22 -15.76 -4.57 11.76
C ARG A 22 -15.23 -5.37 12.94
N LYS A 23 -13.95 -5.74 12.89
CA LYS A 23 -13.16 -6.38 13.94
C LYS A 23 -11.80 -5.65 14.02
N PRO A 24 -11.02 -5.82 15.09
CA PRO A 24 -9.66 -5.28 15.13
C PRO A 24 -8.80 -5.88 14.01
N HIS A 25 -7.96 -5.04 13.40
CA HIS A 25 -6.99 -5.43 12.37
C HIS A 25 -5.59 -4.99 12.79
N THR A 26 -4.57 -5.50 12.11
CA THR A 26 -3.19 -5.04 12.28
C THR A 26 -2.78 -4.33 11.00
N CYS A 27 -2.19 -3.14 11.14
CA CYS A 27 -1.57 -2.45 10.01
C CYS A 27 -0.38 -3.27 9.52
N CYS A 28 -0.29 -3.59 8.22
CA CYS A 28 0.83 -4.35 7.69
C CYS A 28 2.16 -3.58 7.74
N ALA A 29 2.12 -2.25 7.67
CA ALA A 29 3.33 -1.43 7.68
C ALA A 29 3.88 -1.15 9.09
N CYS A 30 3.09 -0.49 9.95
CA CYS A 30 3.57 -0.13 11.30
C CYS A 30 3.31 -1.19 12.38
N GLY A 31 2.59 -2.27 12.07
CA GLY A 31 2.22 -3.31 13.05
C GLY A 31 1.18 -2.85 14.10
N GLU A 32 0.72 -1.60 14.04
CA GLU A 32 -0.23 -1.08 15.02
C GLU A 32 -1.63 -1.70 14.87
N ARG A 33 -2.30 -1.91 16.00
CA ARG A 33 -3.66 -2.46 16.03
C ARG A 33 -4.66 -1.37 15.68
N ILE A 34 -5.42 -1.60 14.60
CA ILE A 34 -6.55 -0.79 14.18
C ILE A 34 -7.80 -1.28 14.93
N PRO A 35 -8.41 -0.50 15.84
CA PRO A 35 -9.57 -0.95 16.61
C PRO A 35 -10.82 -1.10 15.73
N ALA A 36 -11.77 -1.92 16.18
CA ALA A 36 -13.08 -1.99 15.54
C ALA A 36 -13.76 -0.60 15.55
N GLY A 37 -14.41 -0.23 14.46
CA GLY A 37 -15.01 1.09 14.26
C GLY A 37 -14.10 2.14 13.64
N HIS A 38 -12.77 1.94 13.62
CA HIS A 38 -11.85 2.85 12.94
C HIS A 38 -11.80 2.61 11.43
N ARG A 39 -11.34 3.61 10.68
CA ARG A 39 -11.11 3.49 9.24
C ARG A 39 -9.72 2.93 8.97
N TYR A 40 -9.64 2.09 7.95
CA TYR A 40 -8.38 1.58 7.39
C TYR A 40 -8.48 1.55 5.87
N TYR A 41 -7.34 1.59 5.21
CA TYR A 41 -7.27 1.40 3.78
C TYR A 41 -7.02 -0.07 3.48
N TYR A 42 -7.86 -0.65 2.63
CA TYR A 42 -7.72 -2.04 2.20
C TYR A 42 -7.31 -2.05 0.73
N THR A 43 -6.28 -2.83 0.43
CA THR A 43 -5.83 -3.11 -0.94
C THR A 43 -5.88 -4.61 -1.17
N PHE A 44 -6.39 -5.02 -2.33
CA PHE A 44 -6.40 -6.39 -2.82
C PHE A 44 -5.90 -6.40 -4.24
N GLN A 45 -4.90 -7.23 -4.51
CA GLN A 45 -4.30 -7.37 -5.81
C GLN A 45 -4.24 -8.84 -6.20
N ILE A 46 -4.47 -9.14 -7.48
CA ILE A 46 -4.12 -10.43 -8.08
C ILE A 46 -3.14 -10.15 -9.20
N SER A 47 -1.96 -10.78 -9.14
CA SER A 47 -0.92 -10.75 -10.17
C SER A 47 -0.43 -12.16 -10.40
N GLU A 48 -0.35 -12.56 -11.67
CA GLU A 48 0.17 -13.89 -12.07
C GLU A 48 -0.50 -15.11 -11.42
N GLY A 49 -1.70 -14.93 -10.86
CA GLY A 49 -2.44 -15.98 -10.15
C GLY A 49 -2.32 -15.92 -8.63
N ASP A 50 -1.42 -15.11 -8.10
CA ASP A 50 -1.24 -14.87 -6.67
C ASP A 50 -2.11 -13.70 -6.21
N ALA A 51 -2.82 -13.92 -5.10
CA ALA A 51 -3.70 -12.92 -4.50
C ALA A 51 -3.08 -12.37 -3.22
N GLU A 52 -2.90 -11.06 -3.17
CA GLU A 52 -2.29 -10.35 -2.06
C GLU A 52 -3.25 -9.33 -1.46
N THR A 53 -3.15 -9.13 -0.14
CA THR A 53 -3.99 -8.18 0.57
C THR A 53 -3.19 -7.37 1.58
N TRP A 54 -3.40 -6.05 1.57
CA TRP A 54 -2.74 -5.14 2.50
C TRP A 54 -3.77 -4.29 3.23
N GLN A 55 -3.45 -3.98 4.49
CA GLN A 55 -4.32 -3.23 5.39
C GLN A 55 -3.49 -2.14 6.04
N HIS A 56 -3.77 -0.88 5.70
CA HIS A 56 -3.04 0.26 6.22
C HIS A 56 -3.91 1.06 7.18
N CYS A 57 -3.34 1.47 8.31
CA CYS A 57 -3.95 2.55 9.09
C CYS A 57 -3.92 3.86 8.28
N ALA A 58 -4.67 4.87 8.72
CA ALA A 58 -4.76 6.12 7.98
C ALA A 58 -3.39 6.80 7.79
N ARG A 59 -2.51 6.68 8.79
CA ARG A 59 -1.14 7.18 8.81
C ARG A 59 -0.27 6.53 7.73
N CYS A 60 -0.16 5.21 7.74
CA CYS A 60 0.63 4.48 6.75
C CYS A 60 0.08 4.62 5.33
N LYS A 61 -1.25 4.78 5.18
CA LYS A 61 -1.83 5.06 3.86
C LYS A 61 -1.40 6.45 3.34
N ALA A 62 -1.40 7.47 4.18
CA ALA A 62 -0.92 8.79 3.78
C ALA A 62 0.57 8.77 3.40
N LEU A 63 1.40 8.03 4.14
CA LEU A 63 2.81 7.80 3.78
C LEU A 63 2.95 7.11 2.40
N LEU A 64 2.16 6.06 2.15
CA LEU A 64 2.16 5.40 0.84
C LEU A 64 1.74 6.36 -0.29
N GLU A 65 0.70 7.17 -0.09
CA GLU A 65 0.25 8.16 -1.10
C GLU A 65 1.32 9.20 -1.41
N HIS A 66 2.07 9.60 -0.39
CA HIS A 66 3.23 10.46 -0.58
C HIS A 66 4.31 9.77 -1.39
N LEU A 67 4.68 8.53 -1.05
CA LEU A 67 5.68 7.78 -1.82
C LEU A 67 5.26 7.62 -3.30
N TRP A 68 3.99 7.31 -3.56
CA TRP A 68 3.46 7.25 -4.93
C TRP A 68 3.57 8.57 -5.70
N SER A 69 3.69 9.72 -5.04
CA SER A 69 3.82 11.03 -5.70
C SER A 69 5.26 11.48 -5.88
N VAL A 70 6.21 10.95 -5.10
CA VAL A 70 7.63 11.34 -5.13
C VAL A 70 8.55 10.30 -5.75
N LEU A 71 8.15 9.04 -5.81
CA LEU A 71 8.90 7.99 -6.48
C LEU A 71 8.77 8.10 -8.00
N PRO A 72 9.81 7.71 -8.76
CA PRO A 72 9.73 7.66 -10.22
C PRO A 72 8.70 6.61 -10.68
N ASP A 73 8.13 6.78 -11.87
CA ASP A 73 7.07 5.90 -12.41
C ASP A 73 7.49 4.42 -12.54
N ASP A 74 8.78 4.11 -12.59
CA ASP A 74 9.33 2.75 -12.64
C ASP A 74 9.56 2.11 -11.25
N GLU A 75 9.28 2.84 -10.16
CA GLU A 75 9.41 2.36 -8.79
C GLU A 75 8.06 2.29 -8.08
N ILE A 76 7.78 1.14 -7.47
CA ILE A 76 6.54 0.89 -6.71
C ILE A 76 6.90 0.86 -5.23
N PRO A 77 6.29 1.71 -4.37
CA PRO A 77 6.56 1.67 -2.95
C PRO A 77 6.09 0.35 -2.35
N ASP A 78 6.93 -0.23 -1.49
CA ASP A 78 6.56 -1.45 -0.79
C ASP A 78 5.35 -1.19 0.12
N PRO A 79 4.28 -2.00 0.03
CA PRO A 79 3.09 -1.83 0.86
C PRO A 79 3.37 -1.99 2.36
N GLU A 80 4.46 -2.62 2.78
CA GLU A 80 4.86 -2.71 4.19
C GLU A 80 5.70 -1.50 4.64
N LEU A 81 5.97 -0.52 3.75
CA LEU A 81 6.85 0.64 4.01
C LEU A 81 8.24 0.21 4.53
N ASN A 82 8.72 -0.95 4.07
CA ASN A 82 9.97 -1.59 4.50
C ASN A 82 11.05 -1.53 3.40
N CYS A 83 11.02 -0.48 2.56
CA CYS A 83 11.89 -0.29 1.39
C CYS A 83 13.42 -0.25 1.67
N GLY A 84 13.85 -0.50 2.90
CA GLY A 84 15.26 -0.72 3.26
C GLY A 84 16.12 0.55 3.31
N HIS A 85 15.54 1.71 3.01
CA HIS A 85 16.20 3.00 2.98
C HIS A 85 15.37 4.04 3.73
N THR A 86 16.04 5.00 4.37
CA THR A 86 15.37 6.16 4.97
C THR A 86 14.93 7.13 3.87
N TYR A 87 13.94 7.99 4.19
CA TYR A 87 13.45 9.01 3.25
C TYR A 87 14.59 9.90 2.72
N GLU A 88 15.51 10.31 3.59
CA GLU A 88 16.66 11.14 3.25
C GLU A 88 17.66 10.44 2.32
N GLU A 89 17.87 9.13 2.49
CA GLU A 89 18.73 8.34 1.60
C GLU A 89 18.17 8.22 0.19
N MET A 90 16.84 8.17 0.06
CA MET A 90 16.15 8.04 -1.23
C MET A 90 16.01 9.37 -1.96
N HIS A 91 15.62 10.43 -1.25
CA HIS A 91 15.22 11.70 -1.86
C HIS A 91 16.27 12.80 -1.72
N GLY A 92 17.34 12.61 -0.95
CA GLY A 92 18.37 13.62 -0.71
C GLY A 92 17.91 14.83 0.10
N GLU A 93 16.67 14.80 0.58
CA GLU A 93 15.99 15.86 1.34
C GLU A 93 15.25 15.22 2.52
N PRO A 94 15.08 15.93 3.65
CA PRO A 94 14.27 15.42 4.76
C PRO A 94 12.79 15.29 4.36
N PRO A 95 12.04 14.33 4.97
CA PRO A 95 10.62 14.21 4.70
C PRO A 95 9.89 15.51 5.03
N PRO A 96 8.86 15.89 4.24
CA PRO A 96 8.00 17.02 4.56
C PRO A 96 7.49 16.91 6.00
N PRO A 97 7.31 18.01 6.74
CA PRO A 97 6.92 17.96 8.15
C PRO A 97 5.65 17.13 8.38
N GLU A 98 4.68 17.24 7.48
CA GLU A 98 3.42 16.48 7.49
C GLU A 98 3.59 14.96 7.36
N ILE A 99 4.69 14.50 6.76
CA ILE A 99 5.07 13.08 6.61
C ILE A 99 5.96 12.65 7.78
N ALA A 100 6.89 13.51 8.20
CA ALA A 100 7.76 13.26 9.34
C ALA A 100 6.98 13.03 10.64
N GLU A 101 5.90 13.79 10.86
CA GLU A 101 5.00 13.61 12.01
C GLU A 101 4.24 12.27 12.00
N LEU A 102 4.05 11.67 10.82
CA LEU A 102 3.38 10.37 10.65
C LEU A 102 4.34 9.19 10.85
N ALA A 103 5.64 9.38 10.69
CA ALA A 103 6.63 8.31 10.86
C ALA A 103 6.88 7.91 12.33
N PHE A 104 6.65 8.83 13.29
CA PHE A 104 7.00 8.65 14.70
C PHE A 104 5.83 8.91 15.68
N VAL A 105 4.83 8.04 15.66
CA VAL A 105 3.92 7.81 16.80
C VAL A 105 3.85 6.34 17.17
#